data_AF-A0A847MEL8-F1
#
_entry.id   AF-A0A847MEL8-F1
#
_cell.length_a   1.000
_cell.length_b   1.000
_cell.length_c   1.000
_cell.angle_alpha   90.00
_cell.angle_beta   90.00
_cell.angle_gamma   90.00
#
_symmetry.space_group_name_H-M   'P 1'
#
loop_
_entity.id
_entity.type
_entity.pdbx_description
1 polymer ?
#
loop_
_entity_poly.entity_id
_entity_poly.type
_entity_poly.pdbx_seq_one_letter_code
_entity_poly.pdbx_strand_id
1 'polypeptide(L)' 'MLNILKEKLIEEIEKLPEDRVQEVLDFVGYLRTKETKEVLERVQEGLDPQKDPILKFIGGASHGSLAHEIDKELYGS' A
#
# COMPACT_ATOMS: atom_id res chain seq x y z
N MET A 1 -29.24 -2.77 -2.18
CA MET A 1 -28.56 -2.91 -3.48
C MET A 1 -27.38 -3.89 -3.43
N LEU A 2 -26.48 -3.77 -2.44
CA LEU A 2 -25.29 -4.63 -2.29
C LEU A 2 -25.60 -6.14 -2.16
N ASN A 3 -26.68 -6.51 -1.46
CA ASN A 3 -27.08 -7.92 -1.32
C ASN A 3 -27.54 -8.54 -2.65
N ILE A 4 -28.27 -7.79 -3.49
CA ILE A 4 -28.75 -8.26 -4.81
C ILE A 4 -27.56 -8.59 -5.73
N LEU A 5 -26.48 -7.80 -5.66
CA LEU A 5 -25.28 -8.04 -6.47
C LEU A 5 -24.52 -9.29 -6.01
N LYS A 6 -24.47 -9.55 -4.70
CA LYS A 6 -23.85 -10.76 -4.15
C LYS A 6 -24.64 -12.01 -4.52
N GLU A 7 -25.97 -11.95 -4.43
CA GLU A 7 -26.86 -13.06 -4.80
C GLU A 7 -26.70 -13.40 -6.29
N LYS A 8 -26.74 -12.41 -7.18
CA LYS A 8 -26.48 -12.62 -8.61
C LYS A 8 -25.09 -13.19 -8.89
N LEU A 9 -24.07 -12.76 -8.16
CA LEU A 9 -22.72 -13.28 -8.35
C LEU A 9 -22.65 -14.77 -8.00
N ILE A 10 -23.33 -15.21 -6.94
CA ILE A 10 -23.40 -16.63 -6.55
C ILE A 10 -24.12 -17.43 -7.65
N GLU A 11 -25.28 -16.96 -8.12
CA GLU A 11 -26.04 -17.63 -9.18
C GLU A 11 -25.25 -17.81 -10.48
N GLU A 12 -24.41 -16.84 -10.84
CA GLU A 12 -23.58 -16.92 -12.05
C GLU A 12 -22.34 -17.80 -11.85
N ILE A 13 -21.75 -17.83 -10.66
CA ILE A 13 -20.61 -18.72 -10.34
C ILE A 13 -21.05 -20.19 -10.38
N GLU A 14 -22.25 -20.52 -9.91
CA GLU A 14 -22.78 -21.90 -9.96
C GLU A 14 -22.95 -22.44 -11.39
N LYS A 15 -23.06 -21.55 -12.39
CA LYS A 15 -23.20 -21.93 -13.82
C LYS A 15 -21.85 -22.02 -14.54
N LEU A 16 -20.77 -21.58 -13.91
CA LEU A 16 -19.44 -21.59 -14.52
C LEU A 16 -18.81 -22.99 -14.43
N PRO A 17 -18.04 -23.40 -15.45
CA PRO A 17 -17.21 -24.59 -15.35
C PRO A 17 -16.05 -24.34 -14.35
N GLU A 18 -15.57 -25.41 -13.71
CA GLU A 18 -14.65 -25.34 -12.56
C GLU A 18 -13.34 -24.58 -12.86
N ASP A 19 -12.83 -24.71 -14.08
CA ASP A 19 -11.67 -23.99 -14.59
C ASP A 19 -11.85 -22.47 -14.59
N ARG A 20 -13.09 -21.98 -14.74
CA ARG A 20 -13.44 -20.56 -14.71
C ARG A 20 -13.77 -20.04 -13.33
N VAL A 21 -14.19 -20.91 -12.40
CA VAL A 21 -14.39 -20.52 -11.00
C VAL A 21 -13.06 -20.13 -10.36
N GLN A 22 -11.96 -20.80 -10.71
CA GLN A 22 -10.61 -20.44 -10.26
C GLN A 22 -10.23 -19.01 -10.71
N GLU A 23 -10.51 -18.65 -11.96
CA GLU A 23 -10.24 -17.32 -12.51
C GLU A 23 -11.01 -16.21 -11.74
N VAL A 24 -12.25 -16.49 -11.34
CA VAL A 24 -13.06 -15.58 -10.52
C VAL A 24 -12.43 -15.41 -9.12
N LEU A 25 -11.99 -16.50 -8.49
CA LEU A 25 -11.31 -16.44 -7.19
C LEU A 25 -10.02 -15.64 -7.25
N ASP A 26 -9.21 -15.85 -8.29
CA ASP A 26 -7.97 -15.11 -8.52
C ASP A 26 -8.24 -13.62 -8.68
N PHE A 27 -9.29 -13.25 -9.43
CA PHE A 27 -9.70 -11.86 -9.61
C PHE A 27 -10.18 -11.20 -8.30
N VAL A 28 -10.95 -11.93 -7.47
CA VAL A 28 -11.34 -11.44 -6.14
C VAL A 28 -10.11 -11.22 -5.26
N GLY A 29 -9.14 -12.13 -5.30
CA GLY A 29 -7.85 -11.98 -4.62
C GLY A 29 -7.10 -10.73 -5.10
N TYR A 30 -7.03 -10.54 -6.41
CA TYR A 30 -6.46 -9.35 -7.02
C TYR A 30 -7.13 -8.07 -6.51
N LEU A 31 -8.47 -7.98 -6.52
CA LEU A 31 -9.18 -6.78 -6.03
C LEU A 31 -8.84 -6.42 -4.59
N ARG A 32 -8.73 -7.43 -3.70
CA ARG A 32 -8.32 -7.22 -2.29
C ARG A 32 -6.89 -6.69 -2.18
N THR A 33 -5.97 -7.19 -3.00
CA THR A 33 -4.58 -6.73 -3.00
C THR A 33 -4.41 -5.39 -3.71
N LYS A 34 -5.24 -5.08 -4.71
CA LYS A 34 -5.24 -3.82 -5.43
C LYS A 34 -5.59 -2.65 -4.52
N GLU A 35 -6.62 -2.81 -3.66
CA GLU A 35 -6.92 -1.80 -2.63
C GLU A 35 -5.71 -1.54 -1.71
N THR A 36 -4.99 -2.60 -1.35
CA THR A 36 -3.79 -2.47 -0.52
C THR A 36 -2.67 -1.73 -1.25
N LYS A 37 -2.45 -2.04 -2.53
CA LYS A 37 -1.45 -1.35 -3.35
C LYS A 37 -1.80 0.11 -3.60
N GLU A 38 -3.05 0.42 -3.95
CA GLU A 38 -3.50 1.81 -4.15
C GLU A 38 -3.38 2.63 -2.86
N VAL A 39 -3.64 2.03 -1.69
CA VAL A 39 -3.40 2.68 -0.40
C VAL A 39 -1.90 2.92 -0.17
N LEU A 40 -1.04 1.93 -0.45
CA LEU A 40 0.41 2.09 -0.31
C LEU A 40 0.99 3.12 -1.28
N GLU A 41 0.52 3.16 -2.53
CA GLU A 41 0.91 4.16 -3.53
C GLU A 41 0.50 5.56 -3.10
N ARG A 42 -0.72 5.75 -2.58
CA ARG A 42 -1.16 7.05 -2.01
C ARG A 42 -0.35 7.47 -0.80
N VAL A 43 0.03 6.53 0.06
CA VAL A 43 0.94 6.81 1.18
C VAL A 43 2.30 7.25 0.64
N GLN A 44 2.83 6.56 -0.37
CA GLN A 44 4.13 6.87 -0.98
C GLN A 44 4.15 8.24 -1.69
N GLU A 45 3.06 8.63 -2.36
CA GLU A 45 2.86 9.98 -2.91
C GLU A 45 2.79 11.07 -1.83
N GLY A 46 2.31 10.72 -0.64
CA GLY A 46 2.26 11.59 0.54
C GLY A 46 3.59 11.73 1.29
N LEU A 47 4.57 10.86 1.01
CA LEU A 47 5.91 10.90 1.61
C LEU A 47 6.86 11.90 0.91
N ASP A 48 6.32 12.92 0.24
CA ASP A 48 7.12 14.00 -0.35
C ASP A 48 7.50 15.01 0.76
N PRO A 49 8.79 15.13 1.14
CA PRO A 49 9.21 16.06 2.19
C PRO A 49 8.95 17.54 1.85
N GLN A 50 8.68 17.86 0.57
CA GLN A 50 8.27 19.21 0.16
C GLN A 50 6.79 19.49 0.45
N LYS A 51 5.96 18.46 0.57
CA LYS A 51 4.51 18.57 0.79
C LYS A 51 4.09 18.31 2.23
N ASP A 52 4.98 17.73 3.05
CA ASP A 52 4.74 17.47 4.47
C ASP A 52 5.82 18.15 5.35
N PRO A 53 5.46 19.22 6.09
CA PRO A 53 6.35 19.92 7.01
C PRO A 53 6.88 19.06 8.17
N ILE A 54 6.15 18.02 8.58
CA ILE A 54 6.57 17.07 9.62
C ILE A 54 7.63 16.13 9.03
N LEU A 55 7.46 15.64 7.81
CA LEU A 55 8.51 14.88 7.08
C LEU A 55 9.77 15.73 6.87
N LYS A 56 9.64 17.02 6.55
CA LYS A 56 10.76 17.97 6.52
C LYS A 56 11.47 18.08 7.86
N PHE A 57 10.73 18.06 8.97
CA PHE A 57 11.30 18.14 10.32
C PHE A 57 12.04 16.85 10.70
N ILE A 58 11.47 15.68 10.42
CA ILE A 58 12.08 14.37 10.70
C ILE A 58 13.30 14.14 9.80
N GLY A 59 13.22 14.44 8.50
CA GLY A 59 14.36 14.36 7.56
C GLY A 59 15.39 15.50 7.74
N GLY A 60 14.98 16.61 8.36
CA GLY A 60 15.86 17.69 8.78
C GLY A 60 16.72 17.32 9.99
N ALA A 61 16.34 16.33 10.80
CA ALA A 61 17.19 15.82 11.87
C ALA A 61 18.44 15.11 11.31
N SER A 62 18.35 14.49 10.14
CA SER A 62 19.52 13.93 9.41
C SER A 62 20.50 14.98 8.90
N HIS A 63 20.09 16.25 8.79
CA HIS A 63 20.95 17.40 8.40
C HIS A 63 21.15 18.40 9.55
N GLY A 64 20.54 18.17 10.71
CA GLY A 64 20.76 18.97 11.90
C GLY A 64 22.16 18.70 12.42
N SER A 65 22.77 19.70 13.02
CA SER A 65 24.08 19.62 13.69
C SER A 65 24.22 18.47 14.70
N LEU A 66 23.10 17.82 15.06
CA LEU A 66 23.03 16.63 15.92
C LEU A 66 23.43 15.33 15.20
N ALA A 67 23.15 15.19 13.90
CA ALA A 67 23.48 13.99 13.12
C ALA A 67 24.78 14.14 12.30
N HIS A 68 25.28 15.36 12.18
CA HIS A 68 26.55 15.63 11.53
C HIS A 68 27.69 15.05 12.36
N GLU A 69 28.40 14.08 11.81
CA GLU A 69 29.53 13.36 12.43
C GLU A 69 29.17 12.22 13.41
N ILE A 70 27.91 11.77 13.53
CA ILE A 70 27.57 10.61 14.40
C ILE A 70 28.45 9.40 14.07
N ASP A 71 28.67 9.10 12.79
CA ASP A 71 29.50 7.95 12.40
C ASP A 71 30.96 8.10 12.87
N LYS A 72 31.48 9.32 12.89
CA LYS A 72 32.84 9.63 13.36
C LYS A 72 32.93 9.63 14.89
N GLU A 73 31.88 10.05 15.58
CA GLU A 73 31.78 10.01 17.05
C GLU A 73 31.60 8.58 17.58
N LEU A 74 30.83 7.75 16.88
CA LEU A 74 30.56 6.37 17.28
C LEU A 74 31.63 5.38 16.82
N TYR A 75 32.16 5.56 15.61
CA TYR A 75 33.09 4.59 15.00
C TYR A 75 34.51 5.09 14.84
N GLY A 76 34.78 6.37 15.06
CA GLY A 76 36.13 6.91 15.21
C GLY A 76 37.13 6.43 14.15
N SER A 77 36.87 6.73 12.87
CA SER A 77 37.71 6.44 11.68
C SER A 77 38.32 5.05 11.57
#